data_AF-A0A396M8P5-F1
#
_entry.id   AF-A0A396M8P5-F1
#
_cell.length_a   1.000
_cell.length_b   1.000
_cell.length_c   1.000
_cell.angle_alpha   90.00
_cell.angle_beta   90.00
_cell.angle_gamma   90.00
#
_symmetry.space_group_name_H-M   'P 1'
#
loop_
_entity.id
_entity.type
_entity.pdbx_description
1 polymer ?
#
loop_
_entity_poly.entity_id
_entity_poly.type
_entity_poly.pdbx_seq_one_letter_code
_entity_poly.pdbx_strand_id
1 'polypeptide(L)'
;MNTSFEIGDIVKLVNPQKIDKSFIFNENVFKIAAVNPDRFNLSGLKQAVTTEDILPIKIDGIEDRIIYYRPIIAGSTVLPGQPVPVHTTDYTYYLDAFAKVKLENSDKTLQDLVREQDFEYVHEIQHFLRRRYHNDELKINYSIATQ
;
A
#
# COMPACT_ATOMS: atom_id res chain seq x y z
N MET A 1 20.33 -4.50 -0.91
CA MET A 1 20.23 -3.19 -0.23
C MET A 1 19.49 -3.43 1.07
N ASN A 2 19.93 -2.86 2.19
CA ASN A 2 19.27 -3.01 3.49
C ASN A 2 18.37 -1.78 3.70
N THR A 3 17.21 -1.74 3.05
CA THR A 3 16.26 -0.62 3.19
C THR A 3 15.53 -0.74 4.52
N SER A 4 15.70 0.26 5.38
CA SER A 4 14.95 0.38 6.64
C SER A 4 13.49 0.70 6.37
N PHE A 5 12.59 0.24 7.23
CA PHE A 5 11.18 0.61 7.16
C PHE A 5 10.94 2.09 7.47
N GLU A 6 10.02 2.71 6.73
CA GLU A 6 9.60 4.11 6.85
C GLU A 6 8.12 4.21 7.23
N ILE A 7 7.70 5.40 7.69
CA ILE A 7 6.27 5.69 7.90
C ILE A 7 5.53 5.48 6.58
N GLY A 8 4.46 4.69 6.65
CA GLY A 8 3.60 4.37 5.54
C GLY A 8 3.93 3.05 4.83
N ASP A 9 5.03 2.38 5.18
CA ASP A 9 5.35 1.07 4.60
C ASP A 9 4.31 0.02 4.98
N ILE A 10 4.04 -0.89 4.04
CA ILE A 10 3.15 -2.02 4.24
C ILE A 10 3.98 -3.24 4.64
N VAL A 11 3.65 -3.81 5.79
CA VAL A 11 4.36 -4.91 6.46
C VAL A 11 3.39 -5.98 6.94
N LYS A 12 3.90 -7.17 7.27
CA LYS A 12 3.15 -8.22 7.99
C LYS A 12 3.78 -8.49 9.35
N LEU A 13 3.01 -9.07 10.26
CA LEU A 13 3.54 -9.57 11.52
C LEU A 13 4.16 -10.95 11.34
N VAL A 14 5.24 -11.24 12.05
CA VAL A 14 5.82 -12.59 12.13
C VAL A 14 4.82 -13.55 12.80
N ASN A 15 4.23 -13.12 13.92
CA ASN A 15 3.33 -13.94 14.75
C ASN A 15 2.02 -13.20 15.01
N PRO A 16 1.09 -13.11 14.03
CA PRO A 16 -0.14 -12.34 14.17
C PRO A 16 -1.04 -12.81 15.31
N GLN A 17 -0.93 -14.08 15.73
CA GLN A 17 -1.73 -14.65 16.83
C GLN A 17 -1.32 -14.16 18.22
N LYS A 18 -0.12 -13.57 18.37
CA LYS A 18 0.40 -13.10 19.66
C LYS A 18 0.04 -11.64 19.95
N ILE A 19 -0.59 -10.94 19.00
CA ILE A 19 -0.84 -9.51 19.10
C ILE A 19 -2.34 -9.27 19.20
N ASP A 20 -2.75 -8.52 20.23
CA ASP A 20 -4.14 -8.12 20.42
C ASP A 20 -4.55 -7.11 19.33
N LYS A 21 -5.27 -7.58 18.32
CA LYS A 21 -5.77 -6.73 17.24
C LYS A 21 -6.92 -5.88 17.77
N SER A 22 -6.86 -4.55 17.58
CA SER A 22 -8.01 -3.68 17.90
C SER A 22 -9.20 -3.88 16.96
N PHE A 23 -8.93 -4.42 15.77
CA PHE A 23 -9.87 -4.55 14.67
C PHE A 23 -9.84 -5.97 14.11
N ILE A 24 -11.00 -6.44 13.66
CA ILE A 24 -11.22 -7.78 13.13
C ILE A 24 -10.79 -7.86 11.66
N PHE A 25 -9.57 -7.39 11.34
CA PHE A 25 -8.99 -7.60 10.02
C PHE A 25 -8.50 -9.05 9.93
N ASN A 26 -9.03 -9.78 8.95
CA ASN A 26 -8.66 -11.18 8.72
C ASN A 26 -7.21 -11.29 8.24
N GLU A 27 -6.72 -10.25 7.57
CA GLU A 27 -5.41 -10.27 6.94
C GLU A 27 -4.28 -9.94 7.91
N ASN A 28 -3.09 -10.45 7.61
CA ASN A 28 -1.84 -10.16 8.30
C ASN A 28 -1.03 -9.14 7.49
N VAL A 29 -1.62 -7.98 7.23
CA VAL A 29 -1.00 -6.90 6.45
C VAL A 29 -1.36 -5.59 7.13
N PHE A 30 -0.39 -4.73 7.38
CA PHE A 30 -0.56 -3.52 8.16
C PHE A 30 0.30 -2.40 7.60
N LYS A 31 -0.11 -1.15 7.85
CA LYS A 31 0.67 0.03 7.48
C LYS A 31 1.40 0.58 8.69
N ILE A 32 2.66 0.97 8.55
CA ILE A 32 3.41 1.68 9.59
C ILE A 32 2.82 3.09 9.73
N ALA A 33 2.21 3.38 10.87
CA ALA A 33 1.60 4.67 11.18
C ALA A 33 2.59 5.64 11.84
N ALA A 34 3.54 5.12 12.64
CA ALA A 34 4.61 5.90 13.23
C ALA A 34 5.86 5.04 13.47
N VAL A 35 7.02 5.67 13.35
CA VAL A 35 8.33 5.10 13.68
C VAL A 35 8.86 5.83 14.91
N ASN A 36 9.14 5.09 15.97
CA ASN A 36 9.86 5.53 17.17
C ASN A 36 11.23 4.84 17.20
N PRO A 37 12.21 5.31 18.00
CA PRO A 37 13.60 4.83 17.94
C PRO A 37 13.77 3.30 17.89
N ASP A 38 12.98 2.54 18.65
CA ASP A 38 13.05 1.07 18.71
C ASP A 38 11.71 0.38 18.41
N ARG A 39 10.69 1.12 17.98
CA ARG A 39 9.31 0.61 17.89
C ARG A 39 8.52 1.21 16.75
N PHE A 40 7.63 0.40 16.18
CA PHE A 40 6.67 0.78 15.15
C PHE A 40 5.26 0.75 15.71
N ASN A 41 4.48 1.77 15.40
CA ASN A 41 3.03 1.73 15.58
C ASN A 41 2.41 1.33 14.25
N LEU A 42 1.70 0.21 14.22
CA LEU A 42 1.00 -0.26 13.02
C LEU A 42 -0.47 0.15 13.06
N SER A 43 -1.02 0.53 11.90
CA SER A 43 -2.43 0.87 11.75
C SER A 43 -3.31 -0.31 12.18
N GLY A 44 -4.26 -0.09 13.10
CA GLY A 44 -5.18 -1.15 13.55
C GLY A 44 -4.67 -2.00 14.72
N LEU A 45 -3.45 -1.77 15.21
CA LEU A 45 -2.93 -2.42 16.43
C LEU A 45 -2.94 -1.44 17.61
N LYS A 46 -3.24 -1.94 18.81
CA LYS A 46 -3.19 -1.13 20.05
C LYS A 46 -1.77 -1.00 20.60
N GLN A 47 -0.96 -2.04 20.37
CA GLN A 47 0.40 -2.13 20.88
C GLN A 47 1.41 -1.80 19.78
N ALA A 48 2.51 -1.16 20.19
CA ALA A 48 3.69 -1.01 19.34
C ALA A 48 4.43 -2.35 19.20
N VAL A 49 5.15 -2.51 18.10
CA VAL A 49 5.92 -3.72 17.76
C VAL A 49 7.37 -3.35 17.46
N THR A 50 8.30 -4.30 17.50
CA THR A 50 9.71 -4.05 17.14
C THR A 50 10.01 -4.52 15.72
N THR A 51 11.25 -4.31 15.26
CA THR A 51 11.71 -4.78 13.95
C THR A 51 11.62 -6.30 13.83
N GLU A 52 11.85 -7.03 14.93
CA GLU A 52 11.78 -8.49 14.98
C GLU A 52 10.35 -9.04 14.87
N ASP A 53 9.34 -8.20 15.11
CA ASP A 53 7.94 -8.57 15.04
C ASP A 53 7.33 -8.40 13.65
N ILE A 54 8.02 -7.69 12.74
CA ILE A 54 7.54 -7.33 11.41
C ILE A 54 8.39 -7.94 10.30
N LEU A 55 7.75 -8.25 9.18
CA LEU A 55 8.41 -8.68 7.95
C LEU A 55 7.93 -7.84 6.77
N PRO A 56 8.78 -7.66 5.75
CA PRO A 56 8.33 -7.08 4.51
C PRO A 56 7.31 -8.00 3.82
N ILE A 57 6.45 -7.42 3.00
CA ILE A 57 5.52 -8.15 2.13
C ILE A 57 6.22 -8.47 0.81
N LYS A 58 6.25 -9.75 0.42
CA LYS A 58 6.82 -10.18 -0.86
C LYS A 58 5.90 -9.81 -2.04
N ILE A 59 6.49 -9.45 -3.16
CA ILE A 59 5.78 -9.24 -4.43
C ILE A 59 5.66 -10.61 -5.14
N ASP A 60 4.62 -11.37 -4.82
CA ASP A 60 4.39 -12.70 -5.39
C ASP A 60 2.94 -12.98 -5.81
N GLY A 61 2.06 -11.98 -5.70
CA GLY A 61 0.64 -12.10 -5.99
C GLY A 61 -0.13 -12.90 -4.93
N ILE A 62 0.53 -13.34 -3.85
CA ILE A 62 -0.07 -14.08 -2.74
C ILE A 62 -0.05 -13.23 -1.48
N GLU A 63 1.10 -12.72 -1.07
CA GLU A 63 1.23 -11.90 0.14
C GLU A 63 0.70 -10.48 -0.06
N ASP A 64 0.91 -9.92 -1.26
CA ASP A 64 0.52 -8.56 -1.64
C ASP A 64 -0.83 -8.50 -2.36
N ARG A 65 -1.55 -9.63 -2.46
CA ARG A 65 -2.78 -9.78 -3.25
C ARG A 65 -3.91 -8.81 -2.90
N ILE A 66 -3.92 -8.31 -1.66
CA ILE A 66 -4.96 -7.40 -1.15
C ILE A 66 -4.56 -5.92 -1.31
N ILE A 67 -3.39 -5.65 -1.86
CA ILE A 67 -2.89 -4.29 -2.06
C ILE A 67 -3.40 -3.79 -3.40
N TYR A 68 -3.96 -2.58 -3.39
CA TYR A 68 -4.47 -1.92 -4.58
C TYR A 68 -3.91 -0.51 -4.70
N TYR A 69 -3.90 0.01 -5.92
CA TYR A 69 -3.43 1.36 -6.21
C TYR A 69 -4.62 2.31 -6.32
N ARG A 70 -4.62 3.39 -5.53
CA ARG A 70 -5.70 4.39 -5.51
C ARG A 70 -5.18 5.76 -5.92
N PRO A 71 -5.02 6.06 -7.22
CA PRO A 71 -4.48 7.34 -7.65
C PRO A 71 -5.36 8.51 -7.18
N ILE A 72 -4.73 9.63 -6.84
CA ILE A 72 -5.44 10.88 -6.63
C ILE A 72 -5.87 11.40 -8.00
N ILE A 73 -7.17 11.36 -8.28
CA ILE A 73 -7.77 11.91 -9.51
C ILE A 73 -8.22 13.34 -9.20
N ALA A 74 -7.76 14.33 -9.98
CA ALA A 74 -8.25 15.69 -9.88
C ALA A 74 -9.76 15.72 -10.15
N GLY A 75 -10.52 16.35 -9.25
CA GLY A 75 -11.98 16.38 -9.32
C GLY A 75 -12.49 17.06 -10.59
N SER A 76 -13.61 16.56 -11.14
CA SER A 76 -14.28 17.20 -12.26
C SER A 76 -14.88 18.55 -11.85
N THR A 77 -14.76 19.56 -12.71
CA THR A 77 -15.56 20.78 -12.60
C THR A 77 -16.98 20.49 -13.08
N VAL A 78 -17.98 20.69 -12.23
CA VAL A 78 -19.39 20.43 -12.54
C VAL A 78 -20.15 21.76 -12.59
N LEU A 79 -20.87 22.01 -13.68
CA LEU A 79 -21.71 23.21 -13.82
C LEU A 79 -23.03 23.08 -13.03
N PRO A 80 -23.69 24.19 -12.67
CA PRO A 80 -24.98 24.14 -11.98
C PRO A 80 -26.01 23.29 -12.74
N GLY A 81 -26.64 22.34 -12.05
CA GLY A 81 -27.66 21.46 -12.60
C GLY A 81 -27.14 20.22 -13.33
N GLN A 82 -25.82 20.03 -13.45
CA GLN A 82 -25.25 18.81 -14.02
C GLN A 82 -25.03 17.72 -12.97
N PRO A 83 -25.14 16.43 -13.34
CA PRO A 83 -24.83 15.32 -12.44
C PRO A 83 -23.35 15.34 -12.07
N VAL A 84 -23.07 15.12 -10.78
CA VAL A 84 -21.70 14.99 -10.28
C VAL A 84 -21.20 13.59 -10.63
N PRO A 85 -20.05 13.45 -11.31
CA PRO A 85 -19.47 12.13 -11.57
C PRO A 85 -19.06 11.47 -10.26
N VAL A 86 -19.47 10.22 -10.09
CA VAL A 86 -19.09 9.37 -8.96
C VAL A 86 -18.06 8.37 -9.44
N HIS A 87 -16.89 8.36 -8.80
CA HIS A 87 -15.84 7.38 -9.07
C HIS A 87 -15.94 6.26 -8.02
N THR A 88 -16.13 5.02 -8.49
CA THR A 88 -16.00 3.84 -7.63
C THR A 88 -14.53 3.53 -7.38
N THR A 89 -14.23 2.96 -6.21
CA THR A 89 -12.85 2.54 -5.90
C THR A 89 -12.51 1.30 -6.74
N ASP A 90 -11.42 1.38 -7.50
CA ASP A 90 -10.87 0.23 -8.22
C ASP A 90 -9.97 -0.56 -7.25
N TYR A 91 -10.41 -1.77 -6.89
CA TYR A 91 -9.67 -2.70 -6.04
C TYR A 91 -8.81 -3.69 -6.84
N THR A 92 -8.60 -3.42 -8.13
CA THR A 92 -7.66 -4.19 -8.97
C THR A 92 -6.29 -4.26 -8.30
N TYR A 93 -5.65 -5.43 -8.40
CA TYR A 93 -4.29 -5.64 -7.91
C TYR A 93 -3.34 -4.55 -8.41
N TYR A 94 -2.56 -3.96 -7.52
CA TYR A 94 -1.87 -2.70 -7.81
C TYR A 94 -0.92 -2.75 -9.02
N LEU A 95 -0.24 -3.88 -9.28
CA LEU A 95 0.60 -4.02 -10.47
C LEU A 95 -0.21 -4.04 -11.77
N ASP A 96 -1.42 -4.60 -11.77
CA ASP A 96 -2.32 -4.58 -12.92
C ASP A 96 -2.91 -3.17 -13.13
N ALA A 97 -3.16 -2.44 -12.04
CA ALA A 97 -3.53 -1.04 -12.11
C ALA A 97 -2.40 -0.17 -12.69
N PHE A 98 -1.14 -0.45 -12.34
CA PHE A 98 0.03 0.26 -12.89
C PHE A 98 0.17 0.12 -14.40
N ALA A 99 -0.28 -0.99 -14.99
CA ALA A 99 -0.28 -1.19 -16.45
C ALA A 99 -1.20 -0.19 -17.17
N LYS A 100 -2.15 0.42 -16.45
CA LYS A 100 -3.09 1.43 -16.99
C LYS A 100 -2.58 2.87 -16.79
N VAL A 101 -1.50 3.06 -16.01
CA VAL A 101 -0.93 4.38 -15.71
C VAL A 101 0.16 4.68 -16.72
N LYS A 102 -0.14 5.53 -17.70
CA LYS A 102 0.84 6.01 -18.69
C LYS A 102 1.71 7.11 -18.09
N LEU A 103 2.99 7.10 -18.45
CA LEU A 103 3.90 8.17 -18.10
C LEU A 103 3.79 9.29 -19.13
N GLU A 104 3.81 10.53 -18.65
CA GLU A 104 3.81 11.69 -19.54
C GLU A 104 5.03 11.65 -20.47
N ASN A 105 4.80 11.90 -21.76
CA ASN A 105 5.84 11.90 -22.80
C ASN A 105 6.59 10.55 -22.95
N SER A 106 5.94 9.43 -22.64
CA SER A 106 6.52 8.10 -22.84
C SER A 106 5.46 7.07 -23.24
N ASP A 107 5.87 6.06 -24.00
CA ASP A 107 5.04 4.87 -24.26
C ASP A 107 5.06 3.88 -23.08
N LYS A 108 5.90 4.12 -22.07
CA LYS A 108 6.00 3.29 -20.88
C LYS A 108 4.87 3.55 -19.90
N THR A 109 4.52 2.49 -19.18
CA THR A 109 3.60 2.51 -18.05
C THR A 109 4.36 2.57 -16.73
N LEU A 110 3.63 2.83 -15.64
CA LEU A 110 4.20 2.72 -14.30
C LEU A 110 4.66 1.27 -14.00
N GLN A 111 3.97 0.27 -14.56
CA GLN A 111 4.34 -1.14 -14.41
C GLN A 111 5.70 -1.42 -15.04
N ASP A 112 6.00 -0.83 -16.20
CA ASP A 112 7.29 -0.99 -16.87
C ASP A 112 8.44 -0.46 -16.01
N LEU A 113 8.26 0.74 -15.40
CA LEU A 113 9.27 1.28 -14.48
C LEU A 113 9.50 0.39 -13.28
N VAL A 114 8.44 -0.15 -12.67
CA VAL A 114 8.56 -1.04 -11.50
C VAL A 114 9.28 -2.33 -11.88
N ARG A 115 9.00 -2.90 -13.05
CA ARG A 115 9.67 -4.11 -13.56
C ARG A 115 11.15 -3.91 -13.84
N GLU A 116 11.58 -2.69 -14.18
CA GLU A 116 12.99 -2.36 -14.45
C GLU A 116 13.87 -2.32 -13.18
N GLN A 117 13.29 -2.37 -11.98
CA GLN A 117 14.02 -2.19 -10.72
C GLN A 117 14.26 -3.49 -9.93
N ASP A 118 13.80 -4.64 -10.43
CA ASP A 118 13.95 -5.96 -9.77
C ASP A 118 13.53 -5.97 -8.28
N PHE A 119 12.44 -5.27 -7.92
CA PHE A 119 11.94 -5.24 -6.55
C PHE A 119 11.45 -6.61 -6.08
N GLU A 120 11.79 -6.97 -4.84
CA GLU A 120 11.34 -8.20 -4.19
C GLU A 120 10.19 -7.93 -3.21
N TYR A 121 10.15 -6.74 -2.62
CA TYR A 121 9.23 -6.38 -1.55
C TYR A 121 8.43 -5.10 -1.84
N VAL A 122 7.19 -5.06 -1.36
CA VAL A 122 6.26 -3.95 -1.61
C VAL A 122 6.81 -2.61 -1.12
N HIS A 123 7.51 -2.57 0.02
CA HIS A 123 8.06 -1.33 0.56
C HIS A 123 9.10 -0.69 -0.37
N GLU A 124 9.80 -1.48 -1.19
CA GLU A 124 10.75 -0.97 -2.17
C GLU A 124 10.04 -0.20 -3.29
N ILE A 125 8.89 -0.71 -3.75
CA ILE A 125 8.00 0.01 -4.66
C ILE A 125 7.50 1.29 -4.00
N GLN A 126 7.06 1.22 -2.73
CA GLN A 126 6.58 2.40 -2.00
C GLN A 126 7.65 3.48 -1.91
N HIS A 127 8.88 3.11 -1.56
CA HIS A 127 10.01 4.03 -1.49
C HIS A 127 10.33 4.62 -2.86
N PHE A 128 10.35 3.80 -3.91
CA PHE A 128 10.55 4.27 -5.28
C PHE A 128 9.51 5.31 -5.69
N LEU A 129 8.23 5.03 -5.46
CA LEU A 129 7.14 5.93 -5.81
C LEU A 129 7.18 7.23 -4.98
N ARG A 130 7.38 7.14 -3.66
CA ARG A 130 7.50 8.34 -2.80
C ARG A 130 8.68 9.22 -3.18
N ARG A 131 9.84 8.62 -3.50
CA ARG A 131 11.03 9.38 -3.91
C ARG A 131 10.83 10.05 -5.27
N ARG A 132 10.12 9.40 -6.19
CA ARG A 132 9.95 9.88 -7.57
C ARG A 132 8.75 10.79 -7.79
N TYR A 133 7.65 10.53 -7.09
CA TYR A 133 6.35 11.15 -7.30
C TYR A 133 5.76 11.78 -6.02
N HIS A 134 6.53 11.78 -4.91
CA HIS A 134 6.11 12.30 -3.61
C HIS A 134 4.89 11.59 -3.00
N ASN A 135 4.53 10.42 -3.52
CA ASN A 135 3.41 9.61 -3.07
C ASN A 135 3.52 8.17 -3.58
N ASP A 136 2.94 7.19 -2.89
CA ASP A 136 2.83 5.80 -3.35
C ASP A 136 1.40 5.37 -3.70
N GLU A 137 0.39 5.97 -3.06
CA GLU A 137 -1.03 5.62 -3.20
C GLU A 137 -1.38 4.13 -3.12
N LEU A 138 -0.51 3.30 -2.54
CA LEU A 138 -0.81 1.90 -2.26
C LEU A 138 -1.66 1.81 -0.99
N LYS A 139 -2.77 1.10 -1.10
CA LYS A 139 -3.77 0.92 -0.04
C LYS A 139 -4.04 -0.56 0.17
N ILE A 140 -4.58 -0.90 1.34
CA ILE A 140 -4.91 -2.28 1.74
C ILE A 140 -6.42 -2.45 1.66
N ASN A 141 -6.88 -3.44 0.90
CA ASN A 141 -8.29 -3.83 0.85
C ASN A 141 -8.60 -4.82 1.97
N TYR A 142 -8.85 -4.31 3.18
CA TYR A 142 -9.17 -5.14 4.33
C TYR A 142 -10.55 -5.79 4.21
N SER A 143 -10.65 -7.08 4.54
CA SER A 143 -11.95 -7.67 4.87
C SER A 143 -12.23 -7.46 6.37
N ILE A 144 -13.45 -7.04 6.68
CA ILE A 144 -13.93 -6.99 8.06
C ILE A 144 -14.55 -8.34 8.36
N ALA A 145 -14.06 -9.05 9.37
CA ALA A 145 -14.76 -10.24 9.83
C ALA A 145 -16.06 -9.81 10.53
N THR A 146 -17.18 -10.22 9.98
CA THR A 146 -18.49 -10.16 10.63
C THR A 146 -18.47 -11.13 11.81
N GLN A 147 -18.79 -10.63 13.01
CA GLN A 147 -19.08 -11.47 14.17
C GLN A 147 -20.45 -12.14 14.03
#